data_AF-A0A1F8AHM8-F1
#
_entry.id   AF-A0A1F8AHM8-F1
#
_cell.length_a   1.000
_cell.length_b   1.000
_cell.length_c   1.000
_cell.angle_alpha   90.00
_cell.angle_beta   90.00
_cell.angle_gamma   90.00
#
_symmetry.space_group_name_H-M   'P 1'
#
loop_
_entity.id
_entity.type
_entity.pdbx_description
1 polymer ?
#
loop_
_entity_poly.entity_id
_entity_poly.type
_entity_poly.pdbx_seq_one_letter_code
_entity_poly.pdbx_strand_id
1 'polypeptide(L)'
;MGNGDRDILRPDFHHSNEVLTRSRSTWSAVASAAQSATNLSYSCCNIKALLNKAPSIPESTGATDRIGSNSLYIEGYASWSVSPDDGHPTCELPTRKMTGLRNAYIGGSKPSTCNLSSEYISEWSGCDALLEPVPNYLGVFVLGWSYILSARLIELRRSTTTDNVVYTDRKAQWDCYDQEYNDQPATADNCIADIGTDDLAEAQWWAAILAEGRGWQATLTRDGKQYYPPWECHLNSSPFRLRHRAQLPPLTSNLNTEPPSSAQAQQYLFNLARYHDAFDQLISALAATMTIPLHNRFGASITLPLPKPANSPISYRNTELTYRNQIPATAEIPHYMALSCISGVVPSCLLSCFWEPDVPCNLVSQWLNLP
;
A
#
# COMPACT_ATOMS: atom_id res chain seq x y z
N MET A 1 16.10 -54.51 28.05
CA MET A 1 15.01 -53.52 28.04
C MET A 1 15.66 -52.14 28.04
N GLY A 2 15.96 -51.61 26.86
CA GLY A 2 16.55 -50.28 26.72
C GLY A 2 15.44 -49.28 26.49
N ASN A 3 15.22 -48.37 27.45
CA ASN A 3 14.52 -47.12 27.20
C ASN A 3 15.42 -46.31 26.26
N GLY A 4 15.25 -46.51 24.96
CA GLY A 4 15.82 -45.61 23.97
C GLY A 4 15.08 -44.29 24.11
N ASP A 5 15.83 -43.22 24.41
CA ASP A 5 15.36 -41.84 24.34
C ASP A 5 14.52 -41.65 23.09
N ARG A 6 13.20 -41.56 23.25
CA ARG A 6 12.34 -41.05 22.19
C ARG A 6 12.71 -39.58 22.07
N ASP A 7 13.45 -39.26 21.03
CA ASP A 7 13.73 -37.89 20.63
C ASP A 7 12.38 -37.18 20.46
N ILE A 8 11.99 -36.38 21.47
CA ILE A 8 10.72 -35.67 21.53
C ILE A 8 10.58 -34.69 20.35
N LEU A 9 11.71 -34.33 19.73
CA LEU A 9 11.75 -33.48 18.54
C LEU A 9 11.50 -34.24 17.25
N ARG A 10 11.65 -35.58 17.22
CA ARG A 10 11.28 -36.39 16.06
C ARG A 10 9.80 -36.74 16.14
N PRO A 11 8.96 -36.21 15.23
CA PRO A 11 7.56 -36.59 15.20
C PRO A 11 7.44 -38.08 14.89
N ASP A 12 6.50 -38.76 15.55
CA ASP A 12 6.21 -40.14 15.18
C ASP A 12 5.52 -40.21 13.81
N PHE A 13 5.62 -41.39 13.20
CA PHE A 13 5.12 -41.63 11.85
C PHE A 13 3.60 -41.40 11.73
N HIS A 14 2.82 -41.77 12.75
CA HIS A 14 1.36 -41.63 12.73
C HIS A 14 0.96 -40.15 12.78
N HIS A 15 1.48 -39.38 13.75
CA HIS A 15 1.23 -37.95 13.83
C HIS A 15 1.74 -37.20 12.59
N SER A 16 2.91 -37.60 12.05
CA SER A 16 3.43 -37.06 10.79
C SER A 16 2.46 -37.30 9.64
N ASN A 17 1.92 -38.52 9.51
CA ASN A 17 0.99 -38.86 8.44
C ASN A 17 -0.38 -38.17 8.60
N GLU A 18 -0.84 -38.01 9.84
CA GLU A 18 -2.07 -37.27 10.16
C GLU A 18 -1.96 -35.79 9.77
N VAL A 19 -0.89 -35.10 10.19
CA VAL A 19 -0.65 -33.70 9.81
C VAL A 19 -0.49 -33.56 8.30
N LEU A 20 0.21 -34.49 7.64
CA LEU A 20 0.34 -34.50 6.18
C LEU A 20 -1.02 -34.64 5.46
N THR A 21 -1.88 -35.52 5.97
CA THR A 21 -3.22 -35.74 5.40
C THR A 21 -4.10 -34.50 5.61
N ARG A 22 -4.10 -33.94 6.82
CA ARG A 22 -4.80 -32.68 7.15
C ARG A 22 -4.30 -31.54 6.26
N SER A 23 -2.99 -31.41 6.09
CA SER A 23 -2.34 -30.42 5.24
C SER A 23 -2.86 -30.50 3.80
N ARG A 24 -2.75 -31.67 3.16
CA ARG A 24 -3.21 -31.86 1.78
C ARG A 24 -4.68 -31.56 1.61
N SER A 25 -5.53 -32.02 2.54
CA SER A 25 -6.98 -31.73 2.51
C SER A 25 -7.25 -30.23 2.65
N THR A 26 -6.58 -29.56 3.58
CA THR A 26 -6.78 -28.14 3.86
C THR A 26 -6.31 -27.29 2.68
N TRP A 27 -5.08 -27.49 2.22
CA TRP A 27 -4.51 -26.70 1.12
C TRP A 27 -5.20 -26.97 -0.20
N SER A 28 -5.63 -28.21 -0.47
CA SER A 28 -6.44 -28.50 -1.66
C SER A 28 -7.77 -27.78 -1.60
N ALA A 29 -8.46 -27.79 -0.46
CA ALA A 29 -9.73 -27.08 -0.29
C ALA A 29 -9.56 -25.55 -0.45
N VAL A 30 -8.51 -24.97 0.13
CA VAL A 30 -8.18 -23.54 -0.03
C VAL A 30 -7.86 -23.22 -1.49
N ALA A 31 -7.06 -24.06 -2.17
CA ALA A 31 -6.71 -23.87 -3.58
C ALA A 31 -7.95 -23.98 -4.49
N SER A 32 -8.81 -24.96 -4.27
CA SER A 32 -10.07 -25.11 -5.01
C SER A 32 -11.01 -23.93 -4.78
N ALA A 33 -11.16 -23.48 -3.52
CA ALA A 33 -11.96 -22.30 -3.20
C ALA A 33 -11.41 -21.05 -3.91
N ALA A 34 -10.10 -20.82 -3.86
CA ALA A 34 -9.44 -19.70 -4.51
C ALA A 34 -9.58 -19.73 -6.05
N GLN A 35 -9.48 -20.92 -6.67
CA GLN A 35 -9.69 -21.09 -8.10
C GLN A 35 -11.15 -20.85 -8.53
N SER A 36 -12.11 -21.15 -7.66
CA SER A 36 -13.53 -20.92 -7.91
C SER A 36 -14.01 -19.49 -7.59
N ALA A 37 -13.21 -18.72 -6.84
CA ALA A 37 -13.58 -17.38 -6.41
C ALA A 37 -13.51 -16.41 -7.59
N THR A 38 -14.60 -15.68 -7.82
CA THR A 38 -14.68 -14.63 -8.86
C THR A 38 -14.32 -13.25 -8.31
N ASN A 39 -14.49 -13.06 -6.99
CA ASN A 39 -14.35 -11.78 -6.30
C ASN A 39 -13.49 -11.95 -5.03
N LEU A 40 -12.99 -10.83 -4.50
CA LEU A 40 -12.26 -10.83 -3.23
C LEU A 40 -13.23 -10.85 -2.04
N SER A 41 -12.89 -11.50 -0.94
CA SER A 41 -13.72 -11.43 0.27
C SER A 41 -13.83 -9.98 0.78
N TYR A 42 -15.00 -9.60 1.33
CA TYR A 42 -15.16 -8.32 2.05
C TYR A 42 -14.07 -8.09 3.12
N SER A 43 -13.59 -9.17 3.73
CA SER A 43 -12.48 -9.13 4.70
C SER A 43 -11.15 -8.62 4.11
N CYS A 44 -10.91 -8.81 2.81
CA CYS A 44 -9.72 -8.28 2.12
C CYS A 44 -9.70 -6.75 2.11
N CYS A 45 -10.88 -6.13 2.14
CA CYS A 45 -11.04 -4.69 2.24
C CYS A 45 -10.89 -4.17 3.70
N ASN A 46 -10.62 -5.01 4.71
CA ASN A 46 -10.43 -4.60 6.11
C ASN A 46 -8.95 -4.48 6.51
N ILE A 47 -8.23 -3.57 5.86
CA ILE A 47 -6.80 -3.34 6.14
C ILE A 47 -6.54 -2.79 7.55
N LYS A 48 -7.55 -2.25 8.25
CA LYS A 48 -7.44 -1.80 9.64
C LYS A 48 -7.12 -2.92 10.62
N ALA A 49 -7.44 -4.16 10.26
CA ALA A 49 -7.04 -5.33 11.03
C ALA A 49 -5.51 -5.40 11.26
N LEU A 50 -4.72 -4.81 10.37
CA LEU A 50 -3.26 -4.74 10.49
C LEU A 50 -2.78 -3.77 11.59
N LEU A 51 -3.60 -2.81 12.01
CA LEU A 51 -3.16 -1.68 12.84
C LEU A 51 -3.11 -1.96 14.35
N ASN A 52 -3.68 -3.09 14.82
CA ASN A 52 -3.92 -3.38 16.23
C ASN A 52 -2.84 -2.86 17.20
N LYS A 53 -1.63 -3.40 17.13
CA LYS A 53 -0.46 -2.94 17.92
C LYS A 53 0.66 -2.40 17.02
N ALA A 54 0.31 -1.94 15.83
CA ALA A 54 1.27 -1.35 14.90
C ALA A 54 1.77 -0.02 15.48
N PRO A 55 3.09 0.21 15.62
CA PRO A 55 3.60 1.51 16.03
C PRO A 55 3.33 2.55 14.94
N SER A 56 3.28 3.83 15.30
CA SER A 56 3.30 4.93 14.34
C SER A 56 4.74 5.33 14.00
N ILE A 57 4.98 5.84 12.78
CA ILE A 57 6.22 6.59 12.51
C ILE A 57 6.26 7.81 13.44
N PRO A 58 7.31 7.98 14.26
CA PRO A 58 7.40 9.08 15.20
C PRO A 58 7.83 10.38 14.52
N GLU A 59 7.53 11.51 15.17
CA GLU A 59 8.09 12.81 14.81
C GLU A 59 9.62 12.83 14.97
N SER A 60 10.30 13.78 14.32
CA SER A 60 11.76 13.93 14.34
C SER A 60 12.36 14.05 15.76
N THR A 61 11.59 14.56 16.73
CA THR A 61 11.97 14.64 18.15
C THR A 61 11.86 13.30 18.90
N GLY A 62 10.99 12.39 18.44
CA GLY A 62 10.70 11.12 19.11
C GLY A 62 11.62 9.97 18.73
N ALA A 63 12.39 10.11 17.63
CA ALA A 63 13.41 9.15 17.23
C ALA A 63 14.46 9.83 16.36
N THR A 64 15.73 9.43 16.47
CA THR A 64 16.81 9.97 15.65
C THR A 64 16.90 9.25 14.30
N ASP A 65 17.09 10.01 13.22
CA ASP A 65 17.38 9.45 11.91
C ASP A 65 18.79 8.85 11.87
N ARG A 66 18.91 7.64 11.33
CA ARG A 66 20.17 6.92 11.15
C ARG A 66 20.55 6.89 9.68
N ILE A 67 21.74 7.38 9.38
CA ILE A 67 22.29 7.40 8.03
C ILE A 67 23.02 6.08 7.75
N GLY A 68 22.53 5.32 6.78
CA GLY A 68 23.28 4.24 6.13
C GLY A 68 23.93 4.70 4.84
N SER A 69 24.66 3.82 4.16
CA SER A 69 25.43 4.16 2.95
C SER A 69 24.59 4.85 1.86
N ASN A 70 23.41 4.31 1.55
CA ASN A 70 22.46 4.85 0.55
C ASN A 70 21.01 4.86 1.04
N SER A 71 20.83 4.86 2.36
CA SER A 71 19.52 4.69 2.97
C SER A 71 19.41 5.45 4.28
N LEU A 72 18.19 5.83 4.63
CA LEU A 72 17.84 6.49 5.88
C LEU A 72 16.91 5.58 6.68
N TYR A 73 17.17 5.46 7.98
CA TYR A 73 16.42 4.57 8.87
C TYR A 73 15.99 5.27 10.15
N ILE A 74 14.96 4.72 10.79
CA ILE A 74 14.73 4.86 12.23
C ILE A 74 14.85 3.49 12.89
N GLU A 75 15.25 3.48 14.15
CA GLU A 75 15.41 2.24 14.92
C GLU A 75 14.30 2.11 15.96
N GLY A 76 13.82 0.90 16.14
CA GLY A 76 12.85 0.56 17.18
C GLY A 76 13.02 -0.87 17.67
N TYR A 77 12.27 -1.25 18.69
CA TYR A 77 12.24 -2.61 19.22
C TYR A 77 10.84 -2.94 19.71
N ALA A 78 10.50 -4.22 19.76
CA ALA A 78 9.27 -4.69 20.38
C ALA A 78 9.57 -5.24 21.78
N SER A 79 8.60 -5.14 22.68
CA SER A 79 8.67 -5.72 24.01
C SER A 79 7.34 -6.35 24.41
N TRP A 80 7.40 -7.51 25.06
CA TRP A 80 6.23 -8.22 25.56
C TRP A 80 6.47 -8.77 26.95
N SER A 81 5.40 -8.90 27.72
CA SER A 81 5.39 -9.55 29.02
C SER A 81 4.96 -11.02 28.89
N VAL A 82 5.56 -11.89 29.68
CA VAL A 82 5.11 -13.27 29.83
C VAL A 82 4.10 -13.31 30.96
N SER A 83 2.86 -13.73 30.67
CA SER A 83 1.86 -13.92 31.73
C SER A 83 2.30 -15.08 32.63
N PRO A 84 2.22 -14.93 33.97
CA PRO A 84 2.43 -16.05 34.87
C PRO A 84 1.38 -17.13 34.58
N ASP A 85 1.81 -18.38 34.47
CA ASP A 85 0.91 -19.50 34.20
C ASP A 85 0.20 -19.89 35.51
N ASP A 86 -1.14 -19.91 35.50
CA ASP A 86 -1.97 -20.26 36.67
C ASP A 86 -1.89 -21.76 37.03
N GLY A 87 -1.17 -22.58 36.24
CA GLY A 87 -1.08 -24.03 36.43
C GLY A 87 0.33 -24.64 36.48
N HIS A 88 1.39 -23.94 36.04
CA HIS A 88 2.75 -24.50 36.01
C HIS A 88 3.78 -23.56 36.67
N PRO A 89 4.33 -23.93 37.85
CA PRO A 89 5.18 -23.05 38.65
C PRO A 89 6.63 -22.89 38.15
N THR A 90 6.96 -23.26 36.90
CA THR A 90 8.37 -23.36 36.42
C THR A 90 8.62 -22.70 35.07
N CYS A 91 7.83 -21.71 34.66
CA CYS A 91 8.21 -20.90 33.49
C CYS A 91 9.34 -19.94 33.89
N GLU A 92 10.60 -20.37 33.73
CA GLU A 92 11.82 -19.60 34.04
C GLU A 92 12.09 -18.44 33.06
N LEU A 93 11.14 -18.13 32.18
CA LEU A 93 11.32 -17.05 31.23
C LEU A 93 11.25 -15.69 31.93
N PRO A 94 12.11 -14.72 31.57
CA PRO A 94 12.02 -13.36 32.10
C PRO A 94 10.63 -12.77 31.91
N THR A 95 10.13 -12.07 32.92
CA THR A 95 8.80 -11.45 32.94
C THR A 95 8.57 -10.47 31.80
N ARG A 96 9.65 -9.88 31.26
CA ARG A 96 9.64 -9.01 30.08
C ARG A 96 10.74 -9.43 29.11
N LYS A 97 10.36 -9.63 27.86
CA LYS A 97 11.29 -9.87 26.75
C LYS A 97 11.29 -8.68 25.81
N MET A 98 12.42 -8.49 25.12
CA MET A 98 12.64 -7.43 24.16
C MET A 98 13.31 -8.03 22.92
N THR A 99 12.94 -7.54 21.73
CA THR A 99 13.67 -7.88 20.51
C THR A 99 14.99 -7.13 20.44
N GLY A 100 15.90 -7.59 19.58
CA GLY A 100 16.95 -6.72 19.07
C GLY A 100 16.37 -5.50 18.33
N LEU A 101 17.21 -4.49 18.13
CA LEU A 101 16.86 -3.31 17.34
C LEU A 101 16.48 -3.71 15.91
N ARG A 102 15.45 -3.08 15.40
CA ARG A 102 14.92 -3.25 14.04
C ARG A 102 14.94 -1.90 13.35
N ASN A 103 15.42 -1.91 12.11
CA ASN A 103 15.44 -0.73 11.26
C ASN A 103 14.13 -0.65 10.48
N ALA A 104 13.49 0.51 10.54
CA ALA A 104 12.45 0.89 9.60
C ALA A 104 13.08 1.80 8.52
N TYR A 105 12.98 1.37 7.27
CA TYR A 105 13.55 2.08 6.11
C TYR A 105 12.66 3.27 5.75
N ILE A 106 13.16 4.48 5.91
CA ILE A 106 12.42 5.73 5.68
C ILE A 106 12.98 6.57 4.54
N GLY A 107 14.07 6.17 3.89
CA GLY A 107 14.52 6.90 2.71
C GLY A 107 15.62 6.20 1.91
N GLY A 108 15.59 6.40 0.60
CA GLY A 108 16.57 5.85 -0.35
C GLY A 108 17.31 6.91 -1.14
N SER A 109 18.31 6.50 -1.93
CA SER A 109 19.06 7.41 -2.81
C SER A 109 18.34 7.79 -4.10
N LYS A 110 17.26 7.07 -4.45
CA LYS A 110 16.43 7.34 -5.64
C LYS A 110 14.97 6.93 -5.37
N PRO A 111 14.00 7.61 -6.00
CA PRO A 111 12.61 7.18 -5.97
C PRO A 111 12.38 5.97 -6.88
N SER A 112 11.23 5.32 -6.70
CA SER A 112 10.76 4.21 -7.50
C SER A 112 10.10 4.68 -8.79
N THR A 113 10.00 3.77 -9.75
CA THR A 113 9.16 3.96 -10.92
C THR A 113 8.25 2.77 -11.15
N CYS A 114 7.11 3.02 -11.79
CA CYS A 114 6.14 2.00 -12.15
C CYS A 114 5.76 2.09 -13.62
N ASN A 115 5.35 0.95 -14.17
CA ASN A 115 4.78 0.83 -15.51
C ASN A 115 3.27 0.57 -15.43
N LEU A 116 2.55 0.90 -16.48
CA LEU A 116 1.17 0.47 -16.66
C LEU A 116 1.15 -0.72 -17.60
N SER A 117 0.29 -1.71 -17.33
CA SER A 117 0.13 -2.87 -18.20
C SER A 117 -1.34 -3.27 -18.32
N SER A 118 -1.72 -3.69 -19.52
CA SER A 118 -3.03 -4.27 -19.84
C SER A 118 -3.09 -5.79 -19.55
N GLU A 119 -1.97 -6.41 -19.16
CA GLU A 119 -1.90 -7.83 -18.79
C GLU A 119 -2.57 -8.12 -17.45
N TYR A 120 -2.79 -7.08 -16.63
CA TYR A 120 -3.50 -7.19 -15.35
C TYR A 120 -4.99 -6.93 -15.55
N ILE A 121 -5.79 -7.39 -14.57
CA ILE A 121 -7.26 -7.35 -14.63
C ILE A 121 -7.74 -5.93 -14.94
N SER A 122 -8.27 -5.72 -16.14
CA SER A 122 -8.65 -4.40 -16.61
C SER A 122 -9.97 -3.89 -16.03
N GLU A 123 -10.77 -4.81 -15.49
CA GLU A 123 -12.02 -4.53 -14.78
C GLU A 123 -11.84 -4.93 -13.33
N TRP A 124 -12.31 -4.09 -12.41
CA TRP A 124 -12.24 -4.41 -11.00
C TRP A 124 -13.44 -5.29 -10.62
N SER A 125 -13.17 -6.52 -10.19
CA SER A 125 -14.17 -7.51 -9.78
C SER A 125 -14.82 -7.22 -8.42
N GLY A 126 -14.29 -6.25 -7.67
CA GLY A 126 -14.84 -5.89 -6.37
C GLY A 126 -14.44 -6.82 -5.24
N CYS A 127 -14.64 -6.33 -4.02
CA CYS A 127 -14.90 -7.20 -2.87
C CYS A 127 -16.36 -7.73 -2.99
N ASP A 128 -16.66 -8.96 -2.51
CA ASP A 128 -17.90 -9.75 -2.68
C ASP A 128 -19.23 -9.00 -2.50
N ALA A 129 -19.19 -7.82 -1.87
CA ALA A 129 -20.34 -6.92 -1.73
C ALA A 129 -20.81 -6.28 -3.06
N LEU A 130 -20.10 -6.46 -4.19
CA LEU A 130 -20.37 -5.79 -5.47
C LEU A 130 -20.60 -6.83 -6.59
N LEU A 131 -21.70 -6.69 -7.34
CA LEU A 131 -22.17 -7.70 -8.30
C LEU A 131 -21.82 -7.40 -9.77
N GLU A 132 -21.24 -6.24 -10.08
CA GLU A 132 -20.92 -5.83 -11.46
C GLU A 132 -19.49 -5.31 -11.59
N PRO A 133 -18.75 -5.70 -12.66
CA PRO A 133 -17.42 -5.18 -12.95
C PRO A 133 -17.45 -3.66 -13.16
N VAL A 134 -16.45 -2.96 -12.62
CA VAL A 134 -16.31 -1.51 -12.78
C VAL A 134 -14.94 -1.14 -13.33
N PRO A 135 -14.77 0.08 -13.86
CA PRO A 135 -13.46 0.60 -14.24
C PRO A 135 -12.43 0.44 -13.13
N ASN A 136 -11.23 0.04 -13.53
CA ASN A 136 -10.12 -0.14 -12.61
C ASN A 136 -9.31 1.16 -12.47
N TYR A 137 -9.54 1.89 -11.37
CA TYR A 137 -8.79 3.07 -10.94
C TYR A 137 -7.68 2.74 -9.93
N LEU A 138 -7.40 1.46 -9.66
CA LEU A 138 -6.42 1.03 -8.65
C LEU A 138 -5.05 1.68 -8.86
N GLY A 139 -4.55 1.70 -10.11
CA GLY A 139 -3.26 2.31 -10.43
C GLY A 139 -3.21 3.81 -10.11
N VAL A 140 -4.30 4.53 -10.40
CA VAL A 140 -4.43 5.97 -10.10
C VAL A 140 -4.42 6.20 -8.58
N PHE A 141 -5.18 5.40 -7.82
CA PHE A 141 -5.19 5.49 -6.36
C PHE A 141 -3.85 5.10 -5.74
N VAL A 142 -3.13 4.11 -6.28
CA VAL A 142 -1.79 3.72 -5.80
C VAL A 142 -0.83 4.90 -5.91
N LEU A 143 -0.83 5.60 -7.05
CA LEU A 143 0.01 6.78 -7.26
C LEU A 143 -0.35 7.92 -6.31
N GLY A 144 -1.64 8.18 -6.10
CA GLY A 144 -2.10 9.19 -5.13
C GLY A 144 -1.73 8.86 -3.68
N TRP A 145 -1.87 7.59 -3.26
CA TRP A 145 -1.37 7.12 -1.96
C TRP A 145 0.14 7.22 -1.86
N SER A 146 0.87 6.96 -2.96
CA SER A 146 2.33 7.08 -3.02
C SER A 146 2.79 8.49 -2.62
N TYR A 147 2.08 9.52 -3.11
CA TYR A 147 2.25 10.90 -2.68
C TYR A 147 1.89 11.11 -1.21
N ILE A 148 0.70 10.68 -0.78
CA ILE A 148 0.21 10.92 0.59
C ILE A 148 1.16 10.34 1.63
N LEU A 149 1.63 9.09 1.46
CA LEU A 149 2.58 8.46 2.39
C LEU A 149 3.92 9.19 2.39
N SER A 150 4.38 9.64 1.22
CA SER A 150 5.63 10.38 1.07
C SER A 150 5.56 11.76 1.71
N ALA A 151 4.51 12.54 1.42
CA ALA A 151 4.25 13.83 2.04
C ALA A 151 4.08 13.72 3.56
N ARG A 152 3.35 12.70 4.04
CA ARG A 152 3.18 12.46 5.47
C ARG A 152 4.50 12.16 6.17
N LEU A 153 5.41 11.45 5.51
CA LEU A 153 6.75 11.22 6.04
C LEU A 153 7.52 12.53 6.18
N ILE A 154 7.48 13.40 5.17
CA ILE A 154 8.12 14.71 5.22
C ILE A 154 7.54 15.54 6.37
N GLU A 155 6.22 15.57 6.54
CA GLU A 155 5.56 16.28 7.64
C GLU A 155 6.02 15.81 9.02
N LEU A 156 6.09 14.49 9.23
CA LEU A 156 6.49 13.90 10.52
C LEU A 156 7.99 14.05 10.80
N ARG A 157 8.83 13.86 9.78
CA ARG A 157 10.29 13.80 9.91
C ARG A 157 10.98 15.11 9.57
N ARG A 158 10.22 16.18 9.33
CA ARG A 158 10.76 17.49 8.98
C ARG A 158 11.74 17.96 10.05
N SER A 159 12.90 18.39 9.62
CA SER A 159 13.94 18.97 10.49
C SER A 159 14.42 20.32 10.00
N THR A 160 14.38 20.56 8.69
CA THR A 160 14.82 21.79 8.04
C THR A 160 13.83 22.24 6.97
N THR A 161 14.01 23.44 6.42
CA THR A 161 13.22 23.94 5.29
C THR A 161 13.50 23.20 3.98
N THR A 162 14.65 22.54 3.87
CA THR A 162 15.01 21.69 2.73
C THR A 162 14.29 20.33 2.75
N ASP A 163 13.68 19.97 3.88
CA ASP A 163 12.75 18.84 3.95
C ASP A 163 11.38 19.33 3.45
N ASN A 164 11.03 18.99 2.22
CA ASN A 164 9.83 19.49 1.57
C ASN A 164 9.30 18.53 0.48
N VAL A 165 8.09 18.85 0.03
CA VAL A 165 7.49 18.30 -1.19
C VAL A 165 7.38 19.45 -2.19
N VAL A 166 7.82 19.23 -3.42
CA VAL A 166 7.81 20.23 -4.49
C VAL A 166 7.21 19.65 -5.77
N TYR A 167 6.56 20.50 -6.56
CA TYR A 167 6.25 20.18 -7.96
C TYR A 167 7.51 20.29 -8.81
N THR A 168 7.52 19.55 -9.91
CA THR A 168 8.54 19.70 -10.96
C THR A 168 7.90 20.32 -12.21
N ASP A 169 8.67 20.46 -13.28
CA ASP A 169 8.16 20.93 -14.57
C ASP A 169 7.33 19.88 -15.32
N ARG A 170 7.25 18.63 -14.82
CA ARG A 170 6.51 17.54 -15.47
C ARG A 170 5.06 17.55 -15.00
N LYS A 171 4.15 17.45 -15.96
CA LYS A 171 2.71 17.35 -15.73
C LYS A 171 2.07 16.49 -16.80
N ALA A 172 1.03 15.76 -16.44
CA ALA A 172 0.14 15.10 -17.40
C ALA A 172 -0.53 16.16 -18.28
N GLN A 173 -0.94 15.75 -19.49
CA GLN A 173 -1.82 16.58 -20.30
C GLN A 173 -3.16 16.71 -19.59
N TRP A 174 -3.71 17.92 -19.59
CA TRP A 174 -4.98 18.23 -18.96
C TRP A 174 -5.75 19.21 -19.83
N ASP A 175 -7.05 18.98 -19.99
CA ASP A 175 -7.91 19.84 -20.79
C ASP A 175 -9.13 20.25 -19.98
N CYS A 176 -9.50 21.51 -20.13
CA CYS A 176 -10.73 22.03 -19.57
C CYS A 176 -11.91 21.47 -20.35
N TYR A 177 -13.00 21.21 -19.63
CA TYR A 177 -14.25 20.71 -20.19
C TYR A 177 -14.81 21.57 -21.36
N ASP A 178 -14.48 22.87 -21.41
CA ASP A 178 -15.01 23.84 -22.36
C ASP A 178 -14.19 23.99 -23.66
N GLN A 179 -13.06 23.29 -23.82
CA GLN A 179 -12.39 23.22 -25.12
C GLN A 179 -13.12 22.22 -26.00
N GLU A 180 -13.75 22.71 -27.08
CA GLU A 180 -14.41 21.89 -28.09
C GLU A 180 -13.52 20.72 -28.48
N TYR A 181 -14.06 19.52 -28.29
CA TYR A 181 -13.45 18.26 -28.69
C TYR A 181 -13.24 18.34 -30.20
N ASN A 182 -12.01 18.63 -30.64
CA ASN A 182 -11.63 18.14 -31.96
C ASN A 182 -11.76 16.63 -31.85
N ASP A 183 -12.75 16.06 -32.54
CA ASP A 183 -13.05 14.63 -32.69
C ASP A 183 -11.86 13.87 -33.30
N GLN A 184 -10.71 13.91 -32.63
CA GLN A 184 -9.68 12.93 -32.81
C GLN A 184 -10.13 11.72 -32.01
N PRO A 185 -10.40 10.59 -32.67
CA PRO A 185 -10.74 9.37 -31.97
C PRO A 185 -9.64 9.09 -30.96
N ALA A 186 -10.03 8.73 -29.73
CA ALA A 186 -9.08 8.23 -28.74
C ALA A 186 -8.25 7.14 -29.43
N THR A 187 -7.00 7.46 -29.75
CA THR A 187 -6.05 6.43 -30.14
C THR A 187 -5.99 5.45 -28.98
N ALA A 188 -5.85 4.16 -29.27
CA ALA A 188 -5.87 3.07 -28.28
C ALA A 188 -4.87 3.26 -27.11
N ASP A 189 -3.98 4.25 -27.20
CA ASP A 189 -2.91 4.57 -26.26
C ASP A 189 -3.21 5.72 -25.28
N ASN A 190 -4.34 6.43 -25.39
CA ASN A 190 -4.66 7.57 -24.49
C ASN A 190 -5.77 7.21 -23.49
N CYS A 191 -5.46 7.26 -22.18
CA CYS A 191 -6.41 7.02 -21.10
C CYS A 191 -6.94 8.35 -20.54
N ILE A 192 -8.25 8.57 -20.62
CA ILE A 192 -8.89 9.75 -20.04
C ILE A 192 -9.14 9.51 -18.56
N ALA A 193 -8.44 10.25 -17.70
CA ALA A 193 -8.68 10.28 -16.26
C ALA A 193 -9.59 11.46 -15.93
N ASP A 194 -10.89 11.19 -15.83
CA ASP A 194 -11.87 12.19 -15.43
C ASP A 194 -11.88 12.35 -13.91
N ILE A 195 -11.42 13.49 -13.42
CA ILE A 195 -11.31 13.75 -11.98
C ILE A 195 -12.52 14.50 -11.41
N GLY A 196 -13.40 15.03 -12.27
CA GLY A 196 -14.67 15.65 -11.89
C GLY A 196 -14.58 16.94 -11.05
N THR A 197 -13.37 17.36 -10.64
CA THR A 197 -13.14 18.50 -9.73
C THR A 197 -13.27 19.85 -10.44
N ASP A 198 -13.79 20.83 -9.71
CA ASP A 198 -13.77 22.26 -10.03
C ASP A 198 -12.64 23.01 -9.29
N ASP A 199 -11.93 22.35 -8.37
CA ASP A 199 -10.75 22.89 -7.70
C ASP A 199 -9.51 22.74 -8.60
N LEU A 200 -8.94 23.88 -8.99
CA LEU A 200 -7.74 23.93 -9.79
C LEU A 200 -6.52 23.36 -9.07
N ALA A 201 -6.41 23.53 -7.75
CA ALA A 201 -5.31 22.97 -6.98
C ALA A 201 -5.36 21.44 -6.96
N GLU A 202 -6.56 20.86 -6.87
CA GLU A 202 -6.78 19.42 -7.02
C GLU A 202 -6.41 18.94 -8.43
N ALA A 203 -6.84 19.67 -9.46
CA ALA A 203 -6.50 19.33 -10.85
C ALA A 203 -4.98 19.38 -11.12
N GLN A 204 -4.29 20.38 -10.56
CA GLN A 204 -2.83 20.51 -10.67
C GLN A 204 -2.11 19.38 -9.94
N TRP A 205 -2.60 19.01 -8.75
CA TRP A 205 -2.07 17.89 -8.01
C TRP A 205 -2.20 16.59 -8.82
N TRP A 206 -3.38 16.29 -9.35
CA TRP A 206 -3.55 15.12 -10.23
C TRP A 206 -2.66 15.16 -11.48
N ALA A 207 -2.45 16.34 -12.07
CA ALA A 207 -1.53 16.51 -13.20
C ALA A 207 -0.08 16.17 -12.84
N ALA A 208 0.36 16.50 -11.64
CA ALA A 208 1.67 16.10 -11.13
C ALA A 208 1.74 14.60 -10.80
N ILE A 209 0.69 14.02 -10.18
CA ILE A 209 0.64 12.58 -9.83
C ILE A 209 0.68 11.69 -11.06
N LEU A 210 -0.05 12.05 -12.12
CA LEU A 210 -0.17 11.27 -13.34
C LEU A 210 0.84 11.69 -14.42
N ALA A 211 1.81 12.55 -14.10
CA ALA A 211 2.83 12.99 -15.05
C ALA A 211 3.71 11.82 -15.53
N GLU A 212 4.23 11.92 -16.75
CA GLU A 212 5.34 11.08 -17.17
C GLU A 212 6.63 11.51 -16.44
N GLY A 213 7.33 10.53 -15.87
CA GLY A 213 8.46 10.77 -15.00
C GLY A 213 8.02 11.36 -13.68
N ARG A 214 8.78 12.32 -13.15
CA ARG A 214 8.56 12.88 -11.81
C ARG A 214 7.81 14.19 -11.92
N GLY A 215 6.49 14.23 -11.66
CA GLY A 215 5.71 15.48 -11.57
C GLY A 215 5.77 16.17 -10.21
N TRP A 216 6.22 15.44 -9.20
CA TRP A 216 6.44 15.91 -7.84
C TRP A 216 7.68 15.22 -7.27
N GLN A 217 8.18 15.72 -6.15
CA GLN A 217 9.32 15.13 -5.44
C GLN A 217 9.21 15.41 -3.95
N ALA A 218 9.47 14.40 -3.11
CA ALA A 218 9.58 14.54 -1.67
C ALA A 218 11.02 14.23 -1.23
N THR A 219 11.63 15.12 -0.43
CA THR A 219 13.02 14.94 -0.01
C THR A 219 13.23 15.18 1.46
N LEU A 220 14.01 14.28 2.09
CA LEU A 220 14.65 14.49 3.39
C LEU A 220 16.14 14.74 3.18
N THR A 221 16.68 15.83 3.70
CA THR A 221 18.11 16.15 3.58
C THR A 221 18.83 15.87 4.90
N ARG A 222 19.84 15.00 4.87
CA ARG A 222 20.67 14.64 6.04
C ARG A 222 22.13 14.63 5.61
N ASP A 223 23.00 15.29 6.38
CA ASP A 223 24.44 15.46 6.09
C ASP A 223 24.74 15.87 4.64
N GLY A 224 23.94 16.78 4.09
CA GLY A 224 24.09 17.27 2.71
C GLY A 224 23.63 16.30 1.61
N LYS A 225 23.09 15.13 1.98
CA LYS A 225 22.53 14.13 1.05
C LYS A 225 21.02 14.13 1.09
N GLN A 226 20.40 14.02 -0.09
CA GLN A 226 18.95 13.89 -0.24
C GLN A 226 18.53 12.42 -0.21
N TYR A 227 17.45 12.16 0.51
CA TYR A 227 16.80 10.86 0.63
C TYR A 227 15.34 10.97 0.22
N TYR A 228 14.87 10.00 -0.55
CA TYR A 228 13.51 9.94 -1.09
C TYR A 228 12.68 8.96 -0.28
N PRO A 229 11.42 9.31 0.10
CA PRO A 229 10.55 8.40 0.81
C PRO A 229 10.37 7.05 0.10
N PRO A 230 10.18 5.94 0.84
CA PRO A 230 10.09 4.59 0.27
C PRO A 230 8.94 4.38 -0.70
N TRP A 231 7.89 5.20 -0.60
CA TRP A 231 6.67 5.13 -1.41
C TRP A 231 6.69 6.09 -2.58
N GLU A 232 7.69 6.94 -2.73
CA GLU A 232 7.75 7.87 -3.86
C GLU A 232 7.89 7.06 -5.15
N CYS A 233 6.82 7.06 -5.95
CA CYS A 233 6.69 6.23 -7.14
C CYS A 233 6.11 7.03 -8.30
N HIS A 234 6.78 6.93 -9.44
CA HIS A 234 6.53 7.75 -10.63
C HIS A 234 6.26 6.89 -11.86
N LEU A 235 5.41 7.36 -12.78
CA LEU A 235 5.15 6.65 -14.03
C LEU A 235 6.36 6.76 -14.98
N ASN A 236 6.81 5.65 -15.54
CA ASN A 236 7.85 5.70 -16.60
C ASN A 236 7.30 6.30 -17.91
N SER A 237 6.04 6.03 -18.22
CA SER A 237 5.30 6.57 -19.36
C SER A 237 3.88 6.87 -18.89
N SER A 238 3.34 8.02 -19.28
CA SER A 238 1.99 8.42 -18.92
C SER A 238 1.08 8.45 -20.15
N PRO A 239 0.09 7.55 -20.25
CA PRO A 239 -0.97 7.64 -21.25
C PRO A 239 -2.09 8.58 -20.81
N PHE A 240 -1.96 9.26 -19.65
CA PHE A 240 -3.07 9.96 -19.03
C PHE A 240 -3.33 11.33 -19.64
N ARG A 241 -4.59 11.57 -19.97
CA ARG A 241 -5.16 12.88 -20.27
C ARG A 241 -6.22 13.21 -19.22
N LEU A 242 -5.96 14.24 -18.43
CA LEU A 242 -6.84 14.66 -17.34
C LEU A 242 -8.00 15.48 -17.86
N ARG A 243 -9.20 15.14 -17.37
CA ARG A 243 -10.41 15.92 -17.60
C ARG A 243 -10.90 16.51 -16.29
N HIS A 244 -11.06 17.83 -16.24
CA HIS A 244 -11.52 18.56 -15.07
C HIS A 244 -12.51 19.67 -15.43
N ARG A 245 -13.24 20.16 -14.42
CA ARG A 245 -14.23 21.25 -14.54
C ARG A 245 -13.72 22.58 -13.97
N ALA A 246 -12.51 22.59 -13.41
CA ALA A 246 -11.91 23.81 -12.86
C ALA A 246 -11.77 24.90 -13.93
N GLN A 247 -12.20 26.12 -13.59
CA GLN A 247 -12.03 27.28 -14.45
C GLN A 247 -10.54 27.70 -14.45
N LEU A 248 -9.94 27.78 -15.63
CA LEU A 248 -8.59 28.33 -15.77
C LEU A 248 -8.63 29.82 -15.40
N PRO A 249 -7.81 30.27 -14.45
CA PRO A 249 -7.68 31.69 -14.17
C PRO A 249 -7.00 32.36 -15.38
N PRO A 250 -7.23 33.67 -15.57
CA PRO A 250 -6.67 34.42 -16.69
C PRO A 250 -5.14 34.25 -16.76
N LEU A 251 -4.58 34.22 -17.99
CA LEU A 251 -3.16 33.96 -18.30
C LEU A 251 -2.14 34.78 -17.49
N THR A 252 -2.58 35.84 -16.82
CA THR A 252 -1.77 36.74 -15.98
C THR A 252 -1.61 36.27 -14.53
N SER A 253 -2.26 35.16 -14.14
CA SER A 253 -2.24 34.63 -12.78
C SER A 253 -1.05 33.69 -12.60
N ASN A 254 -0.06 34.06 -11.79
CA ASN A 254 0.95 33.12 -11.34
C ASN A 254 0.30 32.08 -10.42
N LEU A 255 -0.06 30.93 -11.00
CA LEU A 255 -0.51 29.75 -10.26
C LEU A 255 0.67 29.05 -9.60
N ASN A 256 1.32 29.73 -8.66
CA ASN A 256 2.30 29.09 -7.79
C ASN A 256 1.55 28.48 -6.61
N THR A 257 0.87 27.36 -6.85
CA THR A 257 0.29 26.54 -5.80
C THR A 257 1.36 25.59 -5.29
N GLU A 258 1.66 25.68 -4.00
CA GLU A 258 2.47 24.68 -3.32
C GLU A 258 1.77 23.31 -3.40
N PRO A 259 2.51 22.19 -3.44
CA PRO A 259 1.91 20.88 -3.33
C PRO A 259 1.09 20.74 -2.04
N PRO A 260 -0.06 20.03 -2.08
CA PRO A 260 -0.94 19.90 -0.92
C PRO A 260 -0.26 19.14 0.24
N SER A 261 -0.69 19.42 1.47
CA SER A 261 -0.36 18.55 2.62
C SER A 261 -0.89 17.13 2.39
N SER A 262 -0.38 16.13 3.13
CA SER A 262 -0.88 14.76 3.04
C SER A 262 -2.36 14.66 3.40
N ALA A 263 -2.84 15.49 4.33
CA ALA A 263 -4.25 15.54 4.73
C ALA A 263 -5.14 16.11 3.61
N GLN A 264 -4.68 17.17 2.94
CA GLN A 264 -5.39 17.76 1.80
C GLN A 264 -5.38 16.83 0.59
N ALA A 265 -4.24 16.21 0.28
CA ALA A 265 -4.13 15.21 -0.78
C ALA A 265 -5.01 13.98 -0.52
N GLN A 266 -5.17 13.56 0.75
CA GLN A 266 -6.11 12.50 1.12
C GLN A 266 -7.56 12.89 0.83
N GLN A 267 -7.94 14.16 1.05
CA GLN A 267 -9.26 14.64 0.68
C GLN A 267 -9.48 14.63 -0.85
N TYR A 268 -8.48 15.01 -1.64
CA TYR A 268 -8.53 14.88 -3.11
C TYR A 268 -8.69 13.43 -3.56
N LEU A 269 -8.01 12.49 -2.89
CA LEU A 269 -8.19 11.06 -3.13
C LEU A 269 -9.63 10.59 -2.85
N PHE A 270 -10.23 11.09 -1.76
CA PHE A 270 -11.62 10.79 -1.41
C PHE A 270 -12.63 11.43 -2.37
N ASN A 271 -12.34 12.62 -2.92
CA ASN A 271 -13.17 13.26 -3.94
C ASN A 271 -13.24 12.37 -5.20
N LEU A 272 -12.09 11.88 -5.68
CA LEU A 272 -12.04 10.96 -6.82
C LEU A 272 -12.77 9.64 -6.53
N ALA A 273 -12.55 9.06 -5.34
CA ALA A 273 -13.23 7.82 -4.93
C ALA A 273 -14.75 7.98 -4.86
N ARG A 274 -15.25 9.15 -4.43
CA ARG A 274 -16.68 9.45 -4.41
C ARG A 274 -17.24 9.70 -5.81
N TYR A 275 -16.49 10.38 -6.67
CA TYR A 275 -16.90 10.67 -8.05
C TYR A 275 -17.07 9.38 -8.88
N HIS A 276 -16.17 8.40 -8.68
CA HIS A 276 -16.23 7.10 -9.38
C HIS A 276 -16.86 5.97 -8.58
N ASP A 277 -17.37 6.24 -7.37
CA ASP A 277 -17.90 5.26 -6.43
C ASP A 277 -16.98 4.03 -6.25
N ALA A 278 -15.72 4.29 -5.88
CA ALA A 278 -14.60 3.35 -5.89
C ALA A 278 -13.83 3.28 -4.56
N PHE A 279 -14.53 3.36 -3.42
CA PHE A 279 -13.88 3.32 -2.09
C PHE A 279 -13.21 1.97 -1.77
N ASP A 280 -13.66 0.87 -2.36
CA ASP A 280 -13.01 -0.43 -2.27
C ASP A 280 -11.64 -0.45 -2.97
N GLN A 281 -11.55 0.18 -4.14
CA GLN A 281 -10.29 0.35 -4.87
C GLN A 281 -9.35 1.31 -4.15
N LEU A 282 -9.87 2.38 -3.56
CA LEU A 282 -9.11 3.30 -2.70
C LEU A 282 -8.42 2.56 -1.54
N ILE A 283 -9.16 1.68 -0.86
CA ILE A 283 -8.62 0.89 0.26
C ILE A 283 -7.60 -0.14 -0.23
N SER A 284 -7.94 -0.85 -1.31
CA SER A 284 -7.05 -1.84 -1.92
C SER A 284 -5.75 -1.21 -2.42
N ALA A 285 -5.82 0.01 -2.95
CA ALA A 285 -4.67 0.78 -3.38
C ALA A 285 -3.74 1.12 -2.22
N LEU A 286 -4.25 1.44 -1.02
CA LEU A 286 -3.39 1.66 0.14
C LEU A 286 -2.57 0.40 0.49
N ALA A 287 -3.22 -0.77 0.48
CA ALA A 287 -2.53 -2.04 0.69
C ALA A 287 -1.44 -2.29 -0.38
N ALA A 288 -1.75 -2.01 -1.65
CA ALA A 288 -0.78 -2.11 -2.74
C ALA A 288 0.37 -1.09 -2.59
N THR A 289 0.11 0.16 -2.21
CA THR A 289 1.15 1.17 -1.97
C THR A 289 2.08 0.74 -0.82
N MET A 290 1.57 0.07 0.22
CA MET A 290 2.40 -0.47 1.30
C MET A 290 3.40 -1.53 0.85
N THR A 291 3.25 -2.13 -0.34
CA THR A 291 4.21 -3.10 -0.88
C THR A 291 5.34 -2.45 -1.68
N ILE A 292 5.24 -1.17 -2.07
CA ILE A 292 6.28 -0.47 -2.86
C ILE A 292 7.68 -0.62 -2.25
N PRO A 293 7.89 -0.43 -0.93
CA PRO A 293 9.22 -0.61 -0.33
C PRO A 293 9.75 -2.04 -0.46
N LEU A 294 8.86 -3.04 -0.53
CA LEU A 294 9.21 -4.43 -0.74
C LEU A 294 9.70 -4.68 -2.17
N HIS A 295 9.02 -4.12 -3.18
CA HIS A 295 9.45 -4.16 -4.57
C HIS A 295 10.86 -3.57 -4.72
N ASN A 296 11.10 -2.42 -4.09
CA ASN A 296 12.41 -1.76 -4.07
C ASN A 296 13.50 -2.65 -3.45
N ARG A 297 13.19 -3.31 -2.34
CA ARG A 297 14.13 -4.20 -1.65
C ARG A 297 14.56 -5.38 -2.52
N PHE A 298 13.62 -5.98 -3.25
CA PHE A 298 13.90 -7.15 -4.08
C PHE A 298 14.26 -6.81 -5.54
N GLY A 299 14.29 -5.52 -5.89
CA GLY A 299 14.54 -5.08 -7.27
C GLY A 299 13.45 -5.51 -8.24
N ALA A 300 12.24 -5.79 -7.75
CA ALA A 300 11.11 -6.18 -8.59
C ALA A 300 10.49 -4.94 -9.24
N SER A 301 10.13 -5.04 -10.52
CA SER A 301 9.38 -4.00 -11.20
C SER A 301 8.03 -3.78 -10.52
N ILE A 302 7.58 -2.52 -10.47
CA ILE A 302 6.22 -2.16 -10.06
C ILE A 302 5.41 -2.01 -11.34
N THR A 303 4.38 -2.83 -11.49
CA THR A 303 3.49 -2.75 -12.65
C THR A 303 2.06 -2.62 -12.14
N LEU A 304 1.39 -1.55 -12.56
CA LEU A 304 0.02 -1.22 -12.15
C LEU A 304 -0.94 -1.51 -13.32
N PRO A 305 -2.21 -1.85 -13.02
CA PRO A 305 -3.19 -2.07 -14.07
C PRO A 305 -3.45 -0.78 -14.85
N LEU A 306 -3.51 -0.89 -16.17
CA LEU A 306 -3.92 0.21 -17.03
C LEU A 306 -5.43 0.47 -16.83
N PRO A 307 -5.84 1.68 -16.40
CA PRO A 307 -7.26 2.01 -16.29
C PRO A 307 -7.94 1.95 -17.65
N LYS A 308 -9.09 1.27 -17.71
CA LYS A 308 -9.99 1.31 -18.86
C LYS A 308 -11.23 2.14 -18.52
N PRO A 309 -11.58 3.16 -19.33
CA PRO A 309 -12.84 3.87 -19.16
C PRO A 309 -14.03 2.91 -19.28
N ALA A 310 -15.05 3.07 -18.43
CA ALA A 310 -16.30 2.36 -18.63
C ALA A 310 -17.00 2.88 -19.88
N ASN A 311 -17.51 1.95 -20.70
CA ASN A 311 -18.41 2.26 -21.81
C ASN A 311 -19.88 2.40 -21.36
N SER A 312 -20.17 2.15 -20.07
CA SER A 312 -21.52 2.10 -19.52
C SER A 312 -21.65 2.96 -18.26
N PRO A 313 -22.83 3.56 -18.02
CA PRO A 313 -23.09 4.27 -16.77
C PRO A 313 -22.96 3.30 -15.59
N ILE A 314 -22.09 3.65 -14.64
CA ILE A 314 -21.88 2.88 -13.41
C ILE A 314 -23.15 3.02 -12.56
N SER A 315 -23.77 1.90 -12.19
CA SER A 315 -24.82 1.90 -11.17
C SER A 315 -24.23 2.40 -9.85
N TYR A 316 -24.87 3.36 -9.18
CA TYR A 316 -24.39 3.85 -7.89
C TYR A 316 -24.51 2.76 -6.82
N ARG A 317 -23.38 2.25 -6.33
CA ARG A 317 -23.27 1.15 -5.35
C ARG A 317 -23.12 1.66 -3.91
N ASN A 318 -22.81 2.94 -3.74
CA ASN A 318 -22.63 3.57 -2.44
C ASN A 318 -21.50 2.88 -1.62
N THR A 319 -20.35 2.73 -2.27
CA THR A 319 -19.16 2.10 -1.70
C THR A 319 -18.65 2.85 -0.47
N GLU A 320 -18.83 4.17 -0.41
CA GLU A 320 -18.45 4.99 0.75
C GLU A 320 -19.16 4.53 2.04
N LEU A 321 -20.48 4.32 1.99
CA LEU A 321 -21.22 3.81 3.15
C LEU A 321 -20.86 2.36 3.46
N THR A 322 -20.69 1.53 2.42
CA THR A 322 -20.37 0.10 2.56
C THR A 322 -19.03 -0.13 3.25
N TYR A 323 -18.04 0.71 2.95
CA TYR A 323 -16.68 0.59 3.46
C TYR A 323 -16.31 1.65 4.51
N ARG A 324 -17.31 2.36 5.07
CA ARG A 324 -17.09 3.50 5.97
C ARG A 324 -16.11 3.21 7.11
N ASN A 325 -16.20 2.02 7.69
CA ASN A 325 -15.38 1.61 8.82
C ASN A 325 -13.96 1.20 8.40
N GLN A 326 -13.76 0.86 7.13
CA GLN A 326 -12.49 0.44 6.56
C GLN A 326 -11.70 1.59 5.95
N ILE A 327 -12.35 2.73 5.64
CA ILE A 327 -11.67 3.91 5.11
C ILE A 327 -10.61 4.40 6.12
N PRO A 328 -9.34 4.53 5.71
CA PRO A 328 -8.26 4.92 6.60
C PRO A 328 -8.39 6.39 7.01
N ALA A 329 -8.34 6.66 8.31
CA ALA A 329 -8.28 8.01 8.87
C ALA A 329 -6.86 8.58 8.77
N THR A 330 -6.71 9.91 8.72
CA THR A 330 -5.40 10.57 8.66
C THR A 330 -4.48 10.18 9.83
N ALA A 331 -5.04 9.97 11.01
CA ALA A 331 -4.30 9.53 12.20
C ALA A 331 -3.77 8.08 12.09
N GLU A 332 -4.37 7.25 11.25
CA GLU A 332 -3.97 5.85 11.03
C GLU A 332 -2.81 5.71 10.03
N ILE A 333 -2.62 6.72 9.15
CA ILE A 333 -1.59 6.71 8.09
C ILE A 333 -0.17 6.43 8.62
N PRO A 334 0.32 7.07 9.70
CA PRO A 334 1.66 6.79 10.22
C PRO A 334 1.86 5.34 10.70
N HIS A 335 0.78 4.63 11.05
CA HIS A 335 0.85 3.23 11.46
C HIS A 335 1.02 2.30 10.25
N TYR A 336 0.27 2.54 9.17
CA TYR A 336 0.47 1.85 7.89
C TYR A 336 1.88 2.07 7.33
N MET A 337 2.39 3.30 7.43
CA MET A 337 3.76 3.64 7.05
C MET A 337 4.78 2.79 7.81
N ALA A 338 4.66 2.70 9.14
CA ALA A 338 5.58 1.91 9.95
C ALA A 338 5.57 0.42 9.55
N LEU A 339 4.39 -0.18 9.33
CA LEU A 339 4.27 -1.56 8.86
C LEU A 339 4.96 -1.78 7.51
N SER A 340 4.85 -0.82 6.60
CA SER A 340 5.45 -0.86 5.26
C SER A 340 6.97 -0.66 5.28
N CYS A 341 7.49 0.19 6.18
CA CYS A 341 8.93 0.49 6.31
C CYS A 341 9.74 -0.62 6.99
N ILE A 342 9.12 -1.44 7.84
CA ILE A 342 9.82 -2.49 8.57
C ILE A 342 9.99 -3.71 7.67
N SER A 343 11.25 -4.02 7.38
CA SER A 343 11.63 -5.09 6.47
C SER A 343 11.07 -6.45 6.91
N GLY A 344 10.30 -7.08 6.03
CA GLY A 344 9.76 -8.42 6.24
C GLY A 344 8.39 -8.47 6.91
N VAL A 345 7.87 -7.37 7.49
CA VAL A 345 6.54 -7.38 8.14
C VAL A 345 5.43 -7.69 7.13
N VAL A 346 5.34 -6.93 6.03
CA VAL A 346 4.33 -7.17 4.99
C VAL A 346 4.43 -8.60 4.41
N PRO A 347 5.61 -9.09 3.96
CA PRO A 347 5.76 -10.50 3.57
C PRO A 347 5.35 -11.50 4.65
N SER A 348 5.75 -11.30 5.91
CA SER A 348 5.40 -12.19 7.00
C SER A 348 3.90 -12.21 7.28
N CYS A 349 3.21 -11.08 7.15
CA CYS A 349 1.74 -11.01 7.24
C CYS A 349 1.07 -11.72 6.06
N LEU A 350 1.59 -11.57 4.84
CA LEU A 350 1.04 -12.27 3.67
C LEU A 350 1.25 -13.79 3.76
N LEU A 351 2.37 -14.22 4.34
CA LEU A 351 2.73 -15.63 4.53
C LEU A 351 2.21 -16.21 5.85
N SER A 352 1.53 -15.43 6.70
CA SER A 352 1.03 -15.95 7.98
C SER A 352 -0.14 -16.92 7.82
N CYS A 353 -0.75 -17.00 6.64
CA CYS A 353 -1.77 -18.01 6.33
C CYS A 353 -1.25 -19.44 6.50
N PHE A 354 0.06 -19.65 6.43
CA PHE A 354 0.70 -20.94 6.66
C PHE A 354 0.89 -21.29 8.14
N TRP A 355 0.61 -20.36 9.05
CA TRP A 355 0.67 -20.60 10.49
C TRP A 355 -0.62 -21.28 10.97
N GLU A 356 -0.47 -22.46 11.56
CA GLU A 356 -1.56 -23.20 12.20
C GLU A 356 -1.16 -23.46 13.66
N PRO A 357 -1.77 -22.79 14.66
CA PRO A 357 -1.39 -22.92 16.06
C PRO A 357 -1.47 -24.35 16.61
N ASP A 358 -2.34 -25.19 16.03
CA ASP A 358 -2.51 -26.59 16.44
C ASP A 358 -1.43 -27.52 15.85
N VAL A 359 -0.56 -27.03 14.97
CA VAL A 359 0.54 -27.82 14.39
C VAL A 359 1.83 -27.58 15.18
N PRO A 360 2.38 -28.61 15.84
CA PRO A 360 3.67 -28.52 16.50
C PRO A 360 4.81 -28.12 15.55
N CYS A 361 5.77 -27.34 16.03
CA CYS A 361 6.89 -26.85 15.22
C CYS A 361 7.71 -27.96 14.54
N ASN A 362 7.82 -29.14 15.17
CA ASN A 362 8.52 -30.29 14.59
C ASN A 362 7.75 -31.00 13.46
N LEU A 363 6.48 -30.64 13.24
CA LEU A 363 5.60 -31.14 12.18
C LEU A 363 5.38 -30.13 11.05
N VAL A 364 6.11 -29.01 11.06
CA VAL A 364 5.94 -27.92 10.08
C VAL A 364 6.22 -28.38 8.65
N SER A 365 7.15 -29.32 8.43
CA SER A 365 7.47 -29.80 7.08
C SER A 365 6.34 -30.63 6.47
N GLN A 366 5.63 -31.41 7.29
CA GLN A 366 4.42 -32.13 6.89
C GLN A 366 3.28 -31.15 6.61
N TRP A 367 3.16 -30.11 7.42
CA TRP A 367 2.14 -29.08 7.25
C TRP A 367 2.33 -28.25 5.98
N LEU A 368 3.57 -27.88 5.65
CA LEU A 368 3.91 -27.14 4.43
C LEU A 368 4.03 -28.04 3.19
N ASN A 369 3.65 -29.31 3.27
CA ASN A 369 3.63 -30.21 2.12
C ASN A 369 2.40 -29.91 1.26
N LEU A 370 2.56 -28.94 0.36
CA LEU A 370 1.53 -28.55 -0.60
C LEU A 370 1.23 -29.72 -1.57
N PRO A 371 -0.04 -29.89 -2.00
CA PRO A 371 -0.48 -30.95 -2.90
C PRO A 371 0.13 -30.87 -4.31
#